data_AF-F6D1W7-F1
#
_entry.id   AF-F6D1W7-F1
#
_cell.length_a   1.000
_cell.length_b   1.000
_cell.length_c   1.000
_cell.angle_alpha   90.00
_cell.angle_beta   90.00
_cell.angle_gamma   90.00
#
_symmetry.space_group_name_H-M   'P 1'
#
loop_
_entity.id
_entity.type
_entity.pdbx_description
1 polymer ?
#
loop_
_entity_poly.entity_id
_entity_poly.type
_entity_poly.pdbx_seq_one_letter_code
_entity_poly.pdbx_strand_id
1 'polypeptide(L)'
;MKIAVTGKGGVGKTSLAGTLACILSQNYKVFAIDADPDMNLASSLGIHDKITPISHMKDLIRNRTGAEPGTSFGEVFKINPKISDLPDSLSINYDSEGRLKLLVMGTVEKGGEGCICPASVLLKALMRNLILKKDEIIIMDMEAGIEHLGRKTAEAVDIMIIIVEPGLKSLETAERIKKLARDIGIRKISCIINKASNHEQEEFLIKKLKEIDLEVIGKIPRDDCVIMADMEGKALVDYPDSTALKSIKKIAENILN
;
A
#
# COMPACT_ATOMS: atom_id res chain seq x y z
N MET A 1 1.43 10.66 -9.72
CA MET A 1 0.87 9.31 -9.88
C MET A 1 0.61 8.69 -8.51
N LYS A 2 -0.59 8.15 -8.26
CA LYS A 2 -1.03 7.58 -6.98
C LYS A 2 -1.46 6.12 -7.21
N ILE A 3 -0.69 5.20 -6.64
CA ILE A 3 -0.82 3.76 -6.83
C ILE A 3 -1.28 3.16 -5.50
N ALA A 4 -2.38 2.43 -5.51
CA ALA A 4 -2.81 1.61 -4.38
C ALA A 4 -2.55 0.13 -4.70
N VAL A 5 -1.88 -0.60 -3.80
CA VAL A 5 -1.64 -2.03 -3.92
C VAL A 5 -2.50 -2.74 -2.88
N THR A 6 -3.31 -3.70 -3.32
CA THR A 6 -4.20 -4.46 -2.44
C THR A 6 -4.34 -5.91 -2.96
N GLY A 7 -4.99 -6.78 -2.19
CA GLY A 7 -5.12 -8.21 -2.50
C GLY A 7 -5.36 -9.02 -1.24
N LYS A 8 -5.45 -10.35 -1.38
CA LYS A 8 -5.60 -11.25 -0.24
C LYS A 8 -4.36 -11.19 0.69
N GLY A 9 -4.50 -11.56 1.96
CA GLY A 9 -3.36 -11.73 2.88
C GLY A 9 -2.33 -12.73 2.33
N GLY A 10 -1.04 -12.40 2.45
CA GLY A 10 0.08 -13.26 2.04
C GLY A 10 0.40 -13.32 0.54
N VAL A 11 -0.33 -12.59 -0.32
CA VAL A 11 -0.14 -12.67 -1.79
C VAL A 11 1.10 -11.97 -2.31
N GLY A 12 1.88 -11.29 -1.46
CA GLY A 12 3.07 -10.51 -1.86
C GLY A 12 2.81 -9.04 -2.20
N LYS A 13 1.75 -8.43 -1.63
CA LYS A 13 1.42 -6.99 -1.79
C LYS A 13 2.59 -6.10 -1.38
N THR A 14 3.04 -6.28 -0.14
CA THR A 14 4.12 -5.54 0.49
C THR A 14 5.44 -5.68 -0.26
N SER A 15 5.81 -6.91 -0.65
CA SER A 15 7.02 -7.16 -1.44
C SER A 15 6.97 -6.42 -2.79
N LEU A 16 5.82 -6.43 -3.48
CA LEU A 16 5.66 -5.65 -4.70
C LEU A 16 5.73 -4.15 -4.43
N ALA A 17 5.00 -3.65 -3.43
CA ALA A 17 4.92 -2.23 -3.11
C ALA A 17 6.31 -1.66 -2.77
N GLY A 18 7.08 -2.33 -1.92
CA GLY A 18 8.45 -1.95 -1.57
C GLY A 18 9.40 -2.01 -2.77
N THR A 19 9.37 -3.10 -3.54
CA THR A 19 10.23 -3.23 -4.73
C THR A 19 9.90 -2.18 -5.80
N LEU A 20 8.61 -1.93 -6.05
CA LEU A 20 8.15 -0.90 -6.98
C LEU A 20 8.59 0.49 -6.51
N ALA A 21 8.55 0.75 -5.20
CA ALA A 21 9.01 2.01 -4.63
C ALA A 21 10.51 2.24 -4.91
N CYS A 22 11.35 1.22 -4.68
CA CYS A 22 12.78 1.30 -4.96
C CYS A 22 13.10 1.47 -6.45
N ILE A 23 12.33 0.85 -7.34
CA ILE A 23 12.53 1.00 -8.79
C ILE A 23 12.15 2.41 -9.24
N LEU A 24 10.97 2.90 -8.83
CA LEU A 24 10.49 4.21 -9.24
C LEU A 24 11.32 5.34 -8.63
N SER A 25 11.92 5.14 -7.44
CA SER A 25 12.75 6.16 -6.79
C SER A 25 14.08 6.43 -7.47
N GLN A 26 14.47 5.62 -8.45
CA GLN A 26 15.64 5.87 -9.28
C GLN A 26 15.46 7.12 -10.16
N ASN A 27 14.22 7.44 -10.56
CA ASN A 27 13.92 8.53 -11.48
C ASN A 27 12.89 9.53 -10.92
N TYR A 28 12.18 9.20 -9.85
CA TYR A 28 11.10 10.01 -9.30
C TYR A 28 11.21 10.17 -7.78
N LYS A 29 10.56 11.19 -7.23
CA LYS A 29 10.31 11.24 -5.79
C LYS A 29 9.14 10.32 -5.46
N VAL A 30 9.35 9.40 -4.53
CA VAL A 30 8.40 8.35 -4.15
C VAL A 30 8.12 8.42 -2.65
N PHE A 31 6.83 8.39 -2.31
CA PHE A 31 6.36 8.14 -0.95
C PHE A 31 5.72 6.75 -0.89
N ALA A 32 6.37 5.83 -0.18
CA ALA A 32 5.83 4.53 0.17
C ALA A 32 5.06 4.65 1.49
N ILE A 33 3.79 4.27 1.50
CA ILE A 33 2.91 4.36 2.66
C ILE A 33 2.51 2.96 3.07
N ASP A 34 2.81 2.60 4.32
CA ASP A 34 2.36 1.36 4.94
C ASP A 34 1.05 1.61 5.67
N ALA A 35 -0.05 1.09 5.11
CA ALA A 35 -1.39 1.17 5.65
C ALA A 35 -1.98 -0.23 5.92
N ASP A 36 -1.11 -1.22 6.16
CA ASP A 36 -1.47 -2.58 6.57
C ASP A 36 -1.26 -2.73 8.09
N PRO A 37 -2.14 -3.45 8.83
CA PRO A 37 -1.95 -3.70 10.26
C PRO A 37 -0.64 -4.40 10.62
N ASP A 38 -0.14 -5.26 9.73
CA ASP A 38 1.08 -6.03 10.00
C ASP A 38 2.36 -5.18 9.82
N MET A 39 2.25 -4.02 9.15
CA MET A 39 3.31 -2.99 9.04
C MET A 39 4.67 -3.50 8.53
N ASN A 40 4.63 -4.32 7.47
CA ASN A 40 5.81 -5.02 6.93
C ASN A 40 6.50 -4.29 5.76
N LEU A 41 6.05 -3.09 5.37
CA LEU A 41 6.66 -2.40 4.23
C LEU A 41 8.11 -1.98 4.54
N ALA A 42 8.37 -1.57 5.78
CA ALA A 42 9.72 -1.21 6.23
C ALA A 42 10.70 -2.37 6.11
N SER A 43 10.32 -3.56 6.58
CA SER A 43 11.17 -4.76 6.51
C SER A 43 11.39 -5.19 5.06
N SER A 44 10.38 -5.06 4.19
CA SER A 44 10.53 -5.36 2.74
C SER A 44 11.52 -4.43 2.02
N LEU A 45 11.80 -3.26 2.59
CA LEU A 45 12.81 -2.32 2.11
C LEU A 45 14.19 -2.58 2.77
N GLY A 46 14.28 -3.49 3.72
CA GLY A 46 15.49 -3.72 4.53
C GLY A 46 15.74 -2.69 5.62
N ILE A 47 14.68 -2.02 6.08
CA ILE A 47 14.73 -1.15 7.27
C ILE A 47 14.39 -2.00 8.49
N HIS A 48 15.32 -2.09 9.43
CA HIS A 48 15.17 -2.87 10.67
C HIS A 48 15.04 -2.02 11.93
N ASP A 49 15.19 -0.70 11.79
CA ASP A 49 14.98 0.20 12.91
C ASP A 49 13.55 0.06 13.45
N LYS A 50 13.40 0.21 14.77
CA LYS A 50 12.09 0.16 15.39
C LYS A 50 11.31 1.42 15.01
N ILE A 51 10.33 1.26 14.11
CA ILE A 51 9.44 2.34 13.70
C ILE A 51 8.23 2.36 14.60
N THR A 52 7.89 3.54 15.13
CA THR A 52 6.62 3.72 15.86
C THR A 52 5.55 4.15 14.86
N PRO A 53 4.49 3.37 14.66
CA PRO A 53 3.41 3.70 13.74
C PRO A 53 2.69 4.96 14.19
N ILE A 54 2.20 5.75 13.23
CA ILE A 54 1.47 7.00 13.54
C ILE A 54 0.23 6.72 14.38
N SER A 55 -0.46 5.59 14.15
CA SER A 55 -1.61 5.16 14.95
C SER A 55 -1.29 4.99 16.44
N HIS A 56 -0.01 4.77 16.81
CA HIS A 56 0.45 4.56 18.19
C HIS A 56 1.06 5.82 18.82
N MET A 57 1.22 6.92 18.06
CA MET A 57 1.80 8.17 18.55
C MET A 57 0.76 9.02 19.32
N LYS A 58 0.48 8.65 20.57
CA LYS A 58 -0.54 9.31 21.41
C LYS A 58 -0.40 10.84 21.51
N ASP A 59 0.82 11.32 21.79
CA ASP A 59 1.08 12.76 21.94
C ASP A 59 0.82 13.53 20.64
N LEU A 60 1.25 12.96 19.50
CA LEU A 60 0.99 13.53 18.19
C LEU A 60 -0.51 13.60 17.92
N ILE A 61 -1.23 12.50 18.17
CA ILE A 61 -2.67 12.43 17.95
C ILE A 61 -3.38 13.47 18.82
N ARG A 62 -3.04 13.56 20.11
CA ARG A 62 -3.58 14.54 21.04
C ARG A 62 -3.29 15.97 20.60
N ASN A 63 -2.04 16.28 20.23
CA ASN A 63 -1.65 17.62 19.80
C ASN A 63 -2.38 18.07 18.52
N ARG A 64 -2.68 17.13 17.61
CA ARG A 64 -3.29 17.44 16.31
C ARG A 64 -4.82 17.46 16.36
N THR A 65 -5.41 16.53 17.09
CA THR A 65 -6.87 16.34 17.15
C THR A 65 -7.51 16.98 18.37
N GLY A 66 -6.75 17.20 19.45
CA GLY A 66 -7.24 17.70 20.73
C GLY A 66 -7.74 16.61 21.69
N ALA A 67 -7.66 15.33 21.32
CA ALA A 67 -8.13 14.21 22.15
C ALA A 67 -7.16 13.02 22.11
N GLU A 68 -7.17 12.22 23.18
CA GLU A 68 -6.32 11.03 23.29
C GLU A 68 -7.02 9.78 22.72
N PRO A 69 -6.31 8.84 22.07
CA PRO A 69 -6.90 7.57 21.65
C PRO A 69 -7.40 6.74 22.84
N GLY A 70 -8.69 6.42 22.85
CA GLY A 70 -9.33 5.54 23.84
C GLY A 70 -9.91 6.21 25.08
N THR A 71 -10.03 7.54 25.09
CA THR A 71 -10.91 8.25 26.03
C THR A 71 -12.35 8.24 25.49
N SER A 72 -13.31 7.74 26.28
CA SER A 72 -14.71 7.62 25.86
C SER A 72 -15.54 8.82 26.31
N PHE A 73 -16.37 9.33 25.37
CA PHE A 73 -17.55 10.20 25.53
C PHE A 73 -17.34 11.59 26.17
N GLY A 74 -17.41 12.63 25.34
CA GLY A 74 -17.56 14.04 25.77
C GLY A 74 -16.45 14.99 25.32
N GLU A 75 -15.31 14.47 24.86
CA GLU A 75 -14.23 15.30 24.32
C GLU A 75 -14.53 15.74 22.88
N VAL A 76 -14.62 17.05 22.67
CA VAL A 76 -14.73 17.64 21.32
C VAL A 76 -13.37 17.57 20.66
N PHE A 77 -13.21 16.73 19.63
CA PHE A 77 -11.99 16.66 18.84
C PHE A 77 -12.15 17.24 17.43
N LYS A 78 -11.03 17.72 16.86
CA LYS A 78 -10.97 18.30 15.52
C LYS A 78 -11.02 17.19 14.47
N ILE A 79 -12.10 17.20 13.69
CA ILE A 79 -12.29 16.29 12.54
C ILE A 79 -11.35 16.65 11.36
N ASN A 80 -10.86 17.90 11.29
CA ASN A 80 -9.91 18.36 10.27
C ASN A 80 -8.63 18.92 10.94
N PRO A 81 -7.70 18.06 11.38
CA PRO A 81 -6.43 18.50 11.95
C PRO A 81 -5.54 19.18 10.90
N LYS A 82 -4.66 20.09 11.34
CA LYS A 82 -3.58 20.63 10.49
C LYS A 82 -2.46 19.59 10.38
N ILE A 83 -2.16 19.18 9.15
CA ILE A 83 -1.27 18.04 8.87
C ILE A 83 -0.20 18.32 7.81
N SER A 84 -0.08 19.54 7.31
CA SER A 84 0.74 19.87 6.13
C SER A 84 2.23 19.62 6.35
N ASP A 85 2.68 19.68 7.59
CA ASP A 85 4.06 19.45 8.03
C ASP A 85 4.38 17.99 8.33
N LEU A 86 3.37 17.17 8.59
CA LEU A 86 3.54 15.82 9.14
C LEU A 86 4.13 14.79 8.16
N PRO A 87 3.74 14.76 6.86
CA PRO A 87 4.33 13.83 5.91
C PRO A 87 5.85 13.84 5.91
N ASP A 88 6.44 15.04 5.90
CA ASP A 88 7.89 15.20 5.80
C ASP A 88 8.58 15.01 7.16
N SER A 89 7.92 15.36 8.28
CA SER A 89 8.51 15.17 9.62
C SER A 89 8.44 13.73 10.14
N LEU A 90 7.46 12.95 9.67
CA LEU A 90 7.22 11.58 10.13
C LEU A 90 7.74 10.53 9.15
N SER A 91 8.13 10.94 7.93
CA SER A 91 8.71 10.03 6.97
C SER A 91 10.14 9.68 7.31
N ILE A 92 10.52 8.45 6.98
CA ILE A 92 11.90 7.96 7.03
C ILE A 92 12.47 8.04 5.62
N ASN A 93 13.63 8.68 5.46
CA ASN A 93 14.34 8.65 4.19
C ASN A 93 14.98 7.27 4.03
N TYR A 94 14.64 6.58 2.94
CA TYR A 94 15.23 5.29 2.60
C TYR A 94 16.63 5.44 2.01
N ASP A 95 16.80 6.43 1.13
CA ASP A 95 18.08 6.74 0.49
C ASP A 95 18.65 8.08 0.98
N SER A 96 19.96 8.27 0.79
CA SER A 96 20.68 9.47 1.21
C SER A 96 20.24 10.74 0.48
N GLU A 97 19.61 10.61 -0.68
CA GLU A 97 19.12 11.73 -1.50
C GLU A 97 17.66 12.10 -1.16
N GLY A 98 17.00 11.34 -0.30
CA GLY A 98 15.61 11.53 0.09
C GLY A 98 14.61 11.35 -1.06
N ARG A 99 14.95 10.55 -2.08
CA ARG A 99 14.05 10.27 -3.22
C ARG A 99 12.95 9.30 -2.84
N LEU A 100 13.25 8.27 -2.04
CA LEU A 100 12.26 7.38 -1.44
C LEU A 100 12.07 7.72 0.03
N LYS A 101 10.83 8.02 0.38
CA LYS A 101 10.37 8.24 1.75
C LYS A 101 9.36 7.17 2.15
N LEU A 102 9.53 6.61 3.33
CA LEU A 102 8.61 5.64 3.93
C LEU A 102 7.77 6.33 5.02
N LEU A 103 6.47 6.09 5.02
CA LEU A 103 5.56 6.52 6.08
C LEU A 103 4.78 5.31 6.62
N VAL A 104 5.04 4.95 7.88
CA VAL A 104 4.33 3.83 8.54
C VAL A 104 3.14 4.37 9.31
N MET A 105 1.95 4.21 8.74
CA MET A 105 0.72 4.73 9.34
C MET A 105 0.21 3.81 10.45
N GLY A 106 0.24 2.50 10.20
CA GLY A 106 -0.43 1.51 11.02
C GLY A 106 -1.96 1.63 10.97
N THR A 107 -2.65 0.75 11.71
CA THR A 107 -4.11 0.74 11.79
C THR A 107 -4.57 0.92 13.24
N VAL A 108 -5.88 1.10 13.43
CA VAL A 108 -6.47 1.22 14.77
C VAL A 108 -6.96 -0.16 15.18
N GLU A 109 -6.23 -0.82 16.07
CA GLU A 109 -6.45 -2.23 16.45
C GLU A 109 -7.55 -2.45 17.49
N LYS A 110 -8.21 -1.39 17.98
CA LYS A 110 -9.19 -1.51 19.06
C LYS A 110 -10.61 -1.80 18.57
N GLY A 111 -11.05 -3.03 18.76
CA GLY A 111 -12.49 -3.37 18.72
C GLY A 111 -13.25 -2.68 19.87
N GLY A 112 -14.40 -2.07 19.56
CA GLY A 112 -15.34 -1.55 20.56
C GLY A 112 -15.40 -0.03 20.76
N GLU A 113 -14.49 0.77 20.19
CA GLU A 113 -14.50 2.25 20.33
C GLU A 113 -15.31 2.98 19.23
N GLY A 114 -15.93 2.25 18.30
CA GLY A 114 -16.70 2.81 17.19
C GLY A 114 -15.84 3.29 16.01
N CYS A 115 -16.47 3.68 14.90
CA CYS A 115 -15.80 3.96 13.62
C CYS A 115 -15.01 5.29 13.58
N ILE A 116 -15.11 6.12 14.61
CA ILE A 116 -14.50 7.45 14.66
C ILE A 116 -13.73 7.58 15.97
N CYS A 117 -12.40 7.54 15.87
CA CYS A 117 -11.49 7.83 16.96
C CYS A 117 -10.45 8.86 16.50
N PRO A 118 -9.77 9.56 17.42
CA PRO A 118 -8.77 10.56 17.07
C PRO A 118 -7.68 10.04 16.11
N ALA A 119 -7.22 8.79 16.31
CA ALA A 119 -6.23 8.15 15.44
C ALA A 119 -6.76 8.01 14.00
N SER A 120 -7.96 7.44 13.82
CA SER A 120 -8.52 7.22 12.48
C SER A 120 -8.80 8.53 11.73
N VAL A 121 -9.13 9.61 12.45
CA VAL A 121 -9.26 10.97 11.88
C VAL A 121 -7.92 11.50 11.37
N LEU A 122 -6.86 11.38 12.19
CA LEU A 122 -5.52 11.85 11.79
C LEU A 122 -5.00 11.08 10.57
N LEU A 123 -5.12 9.75 10.59
CA LEU A 123 -4.68 8.89 9.49
C LEU A 123 -5.42 9.24 8.18
N LYS A 124 -6.76 9.39 8.22
CA LYS A 124 -7.54 9.81 7.05
C LYS A 124 -7.13 11.21 6.54
N ALA A 125 -6.83 12.14 7.44
CA ALA A 125 -6.36 13.47 7.07
C ALA A 125 -4.98 13.45 6.40
N LEU A 126 -4.06 12.62 6.90
CA LEU A 126 -2.74 12.39 6.31
C LEU A 126 -2.83 11.78 4.92
N MET A 127 -3.58 10.69 4.76
CA MET A 127 -3.80 10.06 3.44
C MET A 127 -4.34 11.06 2.43
N ARG A 128 -5.37 11.84 2.81
CA ARG A 128 -5.96 12.87 1.95
C ARG A 128 -4.91 13.91 1.51
N ASN A 129 -4.03 14.32 2.42
CA ASN A 129 -3.01 15.30 2.09
C ASN A 129 -1.95 14.76 1.12
N LEU A 130 -1.45 13.56 1.42
CA LEU A 130 -0.46 12.86 0.61
C LEU A 130 -0.97 12.67 -0.82
N ILE A 131 -2.18 12.12 -0.97
CA ILE A 131 -2.76 11.83 -2.28
C ILE A 131 -3.01 13.10 -3.11
N LEU A 132 -3.16 14.27 -2.49
CA LEU A 132 -3.32 15.54 -3.18
C LEU A 132 -1.99 16.22 -3.60
N LYS A 133 -0.83 15.75 -3.12
CA LYS A 133 0.49 16.27 -3.58
C LYS A 133 0.70 15.92 -5.04
N LYS A 134 1.06 16.89 -5.90
CA LYS A 134 1.11 16.68 -7.36
C LYS A 134 2.45 16.18 -7.91
N ASP A 135 3.55 16.37 -7.18
CA ASP A 135 4.92 16.19 -7.71
C ASP A 135 5.63 14.92 -7.21
N GLU A 136 4.90 14.01 -6.58
CA GLU A 136 5.43 12.78 -5.98
C GLU A 136 4.61 11.57 -6.43
N ILE A 137 5.30 10.47 -6.74
CA ILE A 137 4.66 9.16 -6.88
C ILE A 137 4.33 8.67 -5.48
N ILE A 138 3.12 8.18 -5.27
CA ILE A 138 2.71 7.59 -3.99
C ILE A 138 2.33 6.14 -4.23
N ILE A 139 2.89 5.26 -3.42
CA ILE A 139 2.57 3.84 -3.40
C ILE A 139 2.01 3.53 -2.02
N MET A 140 0.76 3.09 -1.98
CA MET A 140 0.10 2.67 -0.75
C MET A 140 0.05 1.16 -0.71
N ASP A 141 0.74 0.55 0.24
CA ASP A 141 0.53 -0.84 0.61
C ASP A 141 -0.67 -0.90 1.55
N MET A 142 -1.78 -1.42 1.03
CA MET A 142 -3.04 -1.50 1.75
C MET A 142 -3.38 -2.95 2.05
N GLU A 143 -4.08 -3.19 3.15
CA GLU A 143 -4.74 -4.46 3.39
C GLU A 143 -5.78 -4.76 2.27
N ALA A 144 -6.35 -5.98 2.28
CA ALA A 144 -7.51 -6.34 1.45
C ALA A 144 -8.72 -5.39 1.63
N GLY A 145 -8.71 -4.61 2.71
CA GLY A 145 -9.67 -3.59 3.05
C GLY A 145 -9.32 -2.20 2.50
N ILE A 146 -10.28 -1.58 1.82
CA ILE A 146 -10.18 -0.20 1.32
C ILE A 146 -10.91 0.82 2.21
N GLU A 147 -11.35 0.40 3.40
CA GLU A 147 -12.09 1.21 4.39
C GLU A 147 -11.36 2.48 4.84
N HIS A 148 -10.03 2.50 4.70
CA HIS A 148 -9.21 3.67 4.99
C HIS A 148 -9.31 4.75 3.90
N LEU A 149 -9.75 4.40 2.69
CA LEU A 149 -10.00 5.34 1.60
C LEU A 149 -11.44 5.85 1.65
N GLY A 150 -11.60 7.13 2.00
CA GLY A 150 -12.85 7.85 1.74
C GLY A 150 -13.06 8.11 0.24
N ARG A 151 -14.31 8.29 -0.19
CA ARG A 151 -14.68 8.52 -1.62
C ARG A 151 -13.81 9.56 -2.34
N LYS A 152 -13.60 10.74 -1.75
CA LYS A 152 -12.76 11.79 -2.33
C LYS A 152 -11.27 11.42 -2.46
N THR A 153 -10.79 10.58 -1.55
CA THR A 153 -9.40 10.12 -1.53
C THR A 153 -9.21 9.01 -2.57
N ALA A 154 -10.20 8.14 -2.72
CA ALA A 154 -10.24 7.07 -3.71
C ALA A 154 -10.32 7.61 -5.15
N GLU A 155 -11.10 8.66 -5.40
CA GLU A 155 -11.18 9.32 -6.72
C GLU A 155 -9.84 9.89 -7.21
N ALA A 156 -8.90 10.16 -6.30
CA ALA A 156 -7.57 10.66 -6.60
C ALA A 156 -6.52 9.55 -6.74
N VAL A 157 -6.90 8.27 -6.58
CA VAL A 157 -6.06 7.12 -6.91
C VAL A 157 -6.05 6.96 -8.43
N ASP A 158 -4.87 7.09 -9.04
CA ASP A 158 -4.70 6.97 -10.49
C ASP A 158 -4.84 5.52 -10.95
N ILE A 159 -4.37 4.56 -10.15
CA ILE A 159 -4.50 3.13 -10.41
C ILE A 159 -4.53 2.34 -9.10
N MET A 160 -5.49 1.42 -8.99
CA MET A 160 -5.49 0.37 -7.98
C MET A 160 -5.06 -0.96 -8.60
N ILE A 161 -4.04 -1.57 -8.00
CA ILE A 161 -3.45 -2.83 -8.42
C ILE A 161 -3.86 -3.91 -7.43
N ILE A 162 -4.60 -4.90 -7.92
CA ILE A 162 -5.04 -6.06 -7.15
C ILE A 162 -4.09 -7.23 -7.43
N ILE A 163 -3.46 -7.77 -6.38
CA ILE A 163 -2.55 -8.90 -6.51
C ILE A 163 -3.32 -10.21 -6.36
N VAL A 164 -3.14 -11.09 -7.34
CA VAL A 164 -3.89 -12.35 -7.45
C VAL A 164 -2.92 -13.52 -7.58
N GLU A 165 -3.13 -14.56 -6.77
CA GLU A 165 -2.40 -15.82 -6.85
C GLU A 165 -3.24 -16.90 -7.57
N PRO A 166 -2.61 -17.97 -8.08
CA PRO A 166 -3.31 -19.15 -8.58
C PRO A 166 -4.25 -19.75 -7.52
N GLY A 167 -5.55 -19.51 -7.67
CA GLY A 167 -6.58 -20.12 -6.83
C GLY A 167 -7.90 -19.35 -6.83
N LEU A 168 -9.02 -20.09 -6.74
CA LEU A 168 -10.37 -19.51 -6.75
C LEU A 168 -10.60 -18.50 -5.63
N LYS A 169 -10.09 -18.76 -4.42
CA LYS A 169 -10.21 -17.84 -3.29
C LYS A 169 -9.55 -16.48 -3.54
N SER A 170 -8.46 -16.44 -4.32
CA SER A 170 -7.78 -15.20 -4.67
C SER A 170 -8.61 -14.40 -5.69
N LEU A 171 -9.23 -15.10 -6.66
CA LEU A 171 -10.15 -14.51 -7.63
C LEU A 171 -11.40 -13.93 -6.97
N GLU A 172 -12.05 -14.67 -6.05
CA GLU A 172 -13.22 -14.18 -5.29
C GLU A 172 -12.88 -12.92 -4.48
N THR A 173 -11.69 -12.89 -3.87
CA THR A 173 -11.20 -11.71 -3.16
C THR A 173 -10.99 -10.54 -4.12
N ALA A 174 -10.39 -10.78 -5.28
CA ALA A 174 -10.17 -9.75 -6.30
C ALA A 174 -11.49 -9.17 -6.83
N GLU A 175 -12.50 -10.00 -7.07
CA GLU A 175 -13.84 -9.55 -7.49
C GLU A 175 -14.50 -8.67 -6.42
N ARG A 176 -14.42 -9.08 -5.13
CA ARG A 176 -14.94 -8.29 -4.02
C ARG A 176 -14.23 -6.94 -3.90
N ILE A 177 -12.90 -6.92 -3.96
CA ILE A 177 -12.10 -5.69 -3.91
C ILE A 177 -12.46 -4.78 -5.09
N LYS A 178 -12.57 -5.33 -6.31
CA LYS A 178 -12.95 -4.58 -7.51
C LYS A 178 -14.30 -3.88 -7.33
N LYS A 179 -15.30 -4.60 -6.80
CA LYS A 179 -16.63 -4.03 -6.54
C LYS A 179 -16.54 -2.86 -5.56
N LEU A 180 -15.89 -3.07 -4.42
CA LEU A 180 -15.71 -2.03 -3.41
C LEU A 180 -14.96 -0.81 -3.97
N ALA A 181 -13.89 -1.04 -4.74
CA ALA A 181 -13.09 0.02 -5.37
C ALA A 181 -13.91 0.89 -6.32
N ARG A 182 -14.80 0.28 -7.12
CA ARG A 182 -15.76 1.00 -7.97
C ARG A 182 -16.78 1.79 -7.15
N ASP A 183 -17.31 1.21 -6.08
CA ASP A 183 -18.30 1.86 -5.21
C ASP A 183 -17.76 3.13 -4.53
N ILE A 184 -16.45 3.18 -4.26
CA ILE A 184 -15.77 4.36 -3.70
C ILE A 184 -15.20 5.33 -4.75
N GLY A 185 -15.32 5.02 -6.05
CA GLY A 185 -15.00 5.94 -7.14
C GLY A 185 -13.60 5.79 -7.76
N ILE A 186 -12.90 4.67 -7.54
CA ILE A 186 -11.64 4.37 -8.22
C ILE A 186 -11.91 4.06 -9.69
N ARG A 187 -11.21 4.75 -10.59
CA ARG A 187 -11.47 4.70 -12.04
C ARG A 187 -10.71 3.59 -12.75
N LYS A 188 -9.41 3.43 -12.45
CA LYS A 188 -8.54 2.42 -13.08
C LYS A 188 -8.21 1.34 -12.07
N ILE A 189 -8.63 0.12 -12.36
CA ILE A 189 -8.38 -1.06 -11.54
C ILE A 189 -7.75 -2.12 -12.45
N SER A 190 -6.58 -2.59 -12.08
CA SER A 190 -5.81 -3.60 -12.81
C SER A 190 -5.36 -4.70 -11.83
N CYS A 191 -4.88 -5.82 -12.35
CA CYS A 191 -4.24 -6.84 -11.52
C CYS A 191 -2.86 -7.23 -12.01
N ILE A 192 -2.12 -7.79 -11.07
CA ILE A 192 -0.90 -8.54 -11.32
C ILE A 192 -1.12 -9.96 -10.82
N ILE A 193 -0.77 -10.92 -11.66
CA ILE A 193 -0.72 -12.33 -11.28
C ILE A 193 0.61 -12.57 -10.59
N ASN A 194 0.60 -13.06 -9.34
CA ASN A 194 1.80 -13.40 -8.59
C ASN A 194 1.89 -14.91 -8.33
N LYS A 195 3.12 -15.44 -8.27
CA LYS A 195 3.45 -16.84 -7.95
C LYS A 195 2.80 -17.87 -8.89
N ALA A 196 2.46 -17.48 -10.12
CA ALA A 196 2.07 -18.46 -11.14
C ALA A 196 3.25 -19.38 -11.45
N SER A 197 3.02 -20.70 -11.37
CA SER A 197 4.09 -21.71 -11.48
C SER A 197 4.21 -22.29 -12.89
N ASN A 198 3.19 -22.12 -13.74
CA ASN A 198 3.19 -22.63 -15.11
C ASN A 198 2.21 -21.86 -16.01
N HIS A 199 2.32 -22.07 -17.32
CA HIS A 199 1.51 -21.40 -18.33
C HIS A 199 0.00 -21.69 -18.20
N GLU A 200 -0.37 -22.92 -17.80
CA GLU A 200 -1.77 -23.31 -17.63
C GLU A 200 -2.46 -22.51 -16.52
N GLN A 201 -1.78 -22.31 -15.38
CA GLN A 201 -2.27 -21.44 -14.30
C GLN A 201 -2.43 -20.00 -14.77
N GLU A 202 -1.48 -19.48 -15.55
CA GLU A 202 -1.56 -18.13 -16.10
C GLU A 202 -2.76 -17.96 -17.03
N GLU A 203 -2.93 -18.85 -18.01
CA GLU A 203 -4.05 -18.81 -18.94
C GLU A 203 -5.40 -18.91 -18.23
N PHE A 204 -5.50 -19.81 -17.26
CA PHE A 204 -6.68 -19.95 -16.42
C PHE A 204 -7.03 -18.64 -15.71
N LEU A 205 -6.04 -18.02 -15.04
CA LEU A 205 -6.24 -16.76 -14.34
C LEU A 205 -6.58 -15.62 -15.29
N ILE A 206 -5.88 -15.48 -16.42
CA ILE A 206 -6.16 -14.43 -17.42
C ILE A 206 -7.61 -14.54 -17.90
N LYS A 207 -8.07 -15.75 -18.22
CA LYS A 207 -9.45 -15.97 -18.65
C LYS A 207 -10.45 -15.56 -17.56
N LYS A 208 -10.24 -15.99 -16.32
CA LYS A 208 -11.13 -15.66 -15.18
C LYS A 208 -11.12 -14.18 -14.81
N LEU A 209 -9.96 -13.54 -14.84
CA LEU A 209 -9.83 -12.10 -14.57
C LEU A 209 -10.50 -11.27 -15.67
N LYS A 210 -10.44 -11.72 -16.93
CA LYS A 210 -11.17 -11.11 -18.03
C LYS A 210 -12.69 -11.28 -17.90
N GLU A 211 -13.18 -12.43 -17.43
CA GLU A 211 -14.60 -12.66 -17.15
C GLU A 211 -15.16 -11.66 -16.12
N ILE A 212 -14.35 -11.26 -15.13
CA ILE A 212 -14.70 -10.21 -14.16
C ILE A 212 -14.24 -8.82 -14.58
N ASP A 213 -13.89 -8.59 -15.85
CA ASP A 213 -13.52 -7.29 -16.44
C ASP A 213 -12.31 -6.63 -15.74
N LEU A 214 -11.31 -7.41 -15.39
CA LEU A 214 -10.13 -6.96 -14.67
C LEU A 214 -8.88 -7.20 -15.53
N GLU A 215 -8.21 -6.10 -15.89
CA GLU A 215 -7.08 -6.12 -16.81
C GLU A 215 -5.80 -6.58 -16.13
N VAL A 216 -5.10 -7.54 -16.74
CA VAL A 216 -3.79 -8.04 -16.27
C VAL A 216 -2.68 -7.17 -16.86
N ILE A 217 -2.02 -6.36 -16.02
CA ILE A 217 -0.92 -5.48 -16.44
C ILE A 217 0.47 -6.11 -16.30
N GLY A 218 0.54 -7.29 -15.67
CA GLY A 218 1.77 -8.03 -15.56
C GLY A 218 1.66 -9.32 -14.76
N LYS A 219 2.78 -10.04 -14.74
CA LYS A 219 2.92 -11.34 -14.08
C LYS A 219 4.26 -11.40 -13.35
N ILE A 220 4.25 -11.91 -12.14
CA ILE A 220 5.42 -12.10 -11.31
C ILE A 220 5.57 -13.61 -11.08
N PRO A 221 6.65 -14.23 -11.60
CA PRO A 221 6.89 -15.65 -11.41
C PRO A 221 7.18 -15.95 -9.94
N ARG A 222 7.01 -17.21 -9.53
CA ARG A 222 7.56 -17.67 -8.26
C ARG A 222 9.10 -17.59 -8.32
N ASP A 223 9.69 -16.97 -7.31
CA ASP A 223 11.12 -16.70 -7.27
C ASP A 223 11.66 -16.84 -5.85
N ASP A 224 12.65 -17.71 -5.67
CA ASP A 224 13.27 -17.99 -4.38
C ASP A 224 14.06 -16.78 -3.85
N CYS A 225 14.50 -15.86 -4.73
CA CYS A 225 15.14 -14.62 -4.30
C CYS A 225 14.22 -13.76 -3.43
N VAL A 226 12.90 -13.81 -3.67
CA VAL A 226 11.91 -13.09 -2.85
C VAL A 226 11.89 -13.65 -1.43
N ILE A 227 11.96 -14.97 -1.29
CA ILE A 227 12.01 -15.65 0.00
C ILE A 227 13.33 -15.34 0.70
N MET A 228 14.46 -15.40 -0.02
CA MET A 228 15.78 -15.09 0.53
C MET A 228 15.88 -13.64 1.01
N ALA A 229 15.37 -12.68 0.23
CA ALA A 229 15.33 -11.28 0.65
C ALA A 229 14.55 -11.11 1.96
N ASP A 230 13.38 -11.73 2.08
CA ASP A 230 12.59 -11.70 3.31
C ASP A 230 13.32 -12.33 4.50
N MET A 231 13.92 -13.51 4.30
CA MET A 231 14.69 -14.21 5.34
C MET A 231 15.93 -13.45 5.81
N GLU A 232 16.60 -12.73 4.91
CA GLU A 232 17.76 -11.90 5.22
C GLU A 232 17.41 -10.48 5.65
N GLY A 233 16.13 -10.10 5.56
CA GLY A 233 15.69 -8.73 5.82
C GLY A 233 16.23 -7.72 4.81
N LYS A 234 16.40 -8.10 3.54
CA LYS A 234 16.92 -7.22 2.49
C LYS A 234 15.85 -6.84 1.48
N ALA A 235 16.06 -5.74 0.78
CA ALA A 235 15.18 -5.36 -0.32
C ALA A 235 15.41 -6.30 -1.51
N LEU A 236 14.35 -6.64 -2.24
CA LEU A 236 14.47 -7.50 -3.44
C LEU A 236 15.40 -6.89 -4.52
N VAL A 237 15.53 -5.55 -4.53
CA VAL A 237 16.45 -4.85 -5.45
C VAL A 237 17.92 -5.21 -5.23
N ASP A 238 18.28 -5.76 -4.07
CA ASP A 238 19.62 -6.25 -3.75
C ASP A 238 19.93 -7.63 -4.38
N TYR A 239 18.94 -8.27 -5.00
CA TYR A 239 19.05 -9.56 -5.68
C TYR A 239 18.91 -9.37 -7.21
N PRO A 240 19.99 -8.98 -7.93
CA PRO A 240 19.91 -8.62 -9.35
C PRO A 240 19.51 -9.79 -10.28
N ASP A 241 19.74 -11.03 -9.84
CA ASP A 241 19.40 -12.22 -10.60
C ASP A 241 17.91 -12.59 -10.52
N SER A 242 17.18 -12.01 -9.56
CA SER A 242 15.75 -12.25 -9.33
C SER A 242 14.93 -12.07 -10.61
N THR A 243 14.19 -13.11 -10.96
CA THR A 243 13.22 -13.09 -12.07
C THR A 243 11.99 -12.26 -11.71
N ALA A 244 11.58 -12.28 -10.44
CA ALA A 244 10.54 -11.41 -9.92
C ALA A 244 10.93 -9.93 -10.06
N LEU A 245 12.16 -9.55 -9.69
CA LEU A 245 12.66 -8.18 -9.86
C LEU A 245 12.60 -7.73 -11.32
N LYS A 246 13.05 -8.57 -12.25
CA LYS A 246 12.99 -8.29 -13.70
C LYS A 246 11.55 -8.10 -14.19
N SER A 247 10.60 -8.91 -13.71
CA SER A 247 9.18 -8.74 -14.00
C SER A 247 8.61 -7.44 -13.41
N ILE A 248 8.96 -7.11 -12.17
CA ILE A 248 8.48 -5.88 -11.51
C ILE A 248 9.00 -4.62 -12.22
N LYS A 249 10.24 -4.63 -12.74
CA LYS A 249 10.77 -3.54 -13.58
C LYS A 249 9.91 -3.30 -14.81
N LYS A 250 9.52 -4.35 -15.55
CA LYS A 250 8.61 -4.25 -16.70
C LYS A 250 7.22 -3.76 -16.31
N ILE A 251 6.72 -4.21 -15.16
CA ILE A 251 5.43 -3.74 -14.62
C ILE A 251 5.50 -2.24 -14.29
N ALA A 252 6.61 -1.77 -13.71
CA ALA A 252 6.80 -0.35 -13.41
C ALA A 252 6.75 0.50 -14.69
N GLU A 253 7.39 0.05 -15.77
CA GLU A 253 7.31 0.70 -17.09
C GLU A 253 5.87 0.73 -17.62
N ASN A 254 5.14 -0.39 -17.53
CA ASN A 254 3.74 -0.47 -17.98
C ASN A 254 2.80 0.43 -17.18
N ILE A 255 3.08 0.69 -15.90
CA ILE A 255 2.27 1.56 -15.05
C ILE A 255 2.49 3.04 -15.41
N LEU A 256 3.71 3.40 -15.82
CA LEU A 256 4.08 4.77 -16.17
C LEU A 256 3.62 5.20 -17.57
N ASN A 257 3.43 4.24 -18.49
CA ASN A 257 2.91 4.46 -19.84
C ASN A 257 1.37 4.54 -19.88
#